data_AF-A0A4Q3JDU8-F1
#
_entry.id   AF-A0A4Q3JDU8-F1
#
_cell.length_a   1.000
_cell.length_b   1.000
_cell.length_c   1.000
_cell.angle_alpha   90.00
_cell.angle_beta   90.00
_cell.angle_gamma   90.00
#
_symmetry.space_group_name_H-M   'P 1'
#
loop_
_entity.id
_entity.type
_entity.pdbx_description
1 polymer ?
#
loop_
_entity_poly.entity_id
_entity_poly.type
_entity_poly.pdbx_seq_one_letter_code
_entity_poly.pdbx_strand_id
1 'polypeptide(L)'
;MGERSRPLLRAAAAAALLLVVAGCSASRPTGDFGRARESVLHDEMMRAVGNLKRAHVDKKPVSNFNQTDQEREMHDRVWRYLTAAHAKDWSFDVSVEFQRTRIGVTDHKFKTDRYYKVISSDRYASSRVRYATMADHISIDIDLMPTTFRSICAVIEVDRQRAVAAAEIIGLEPAMRQQQRDRRAENDEKIGWFVRAIRYRYESFTYALEHLLVETPHEEAVRVDGLLSQLLGWVEQGERGDFCSQAGIYAEAGNGKVPSRVLMGDGKVYRK
;
A
#
# COMPACT_ATOMS: atom_id res chain seq x y z
N MET A 1 -52.83 -8.70 17.00
CA MET A 1 -51.65 -7.83 17.28
C MET A 1 -50.36 -8.26 16.57
N GLY A 2 -50.35 -9.24 15.64
CA GLY A 2 -49.12 -9.80 15.05
C GLY A 2 -48.67 -9.27 13.68
N GLU A 3 -49.42 -8.33 13.08
CA GLU A 3 -49.23 -7.97 11.66
C GLU A 3 -48.46 -6.65 11.45
N ARG A 4 -48.50 -5.74 12.43
CA ARG A 4 -47.74 -4.47 12.42
C ARG A 4 -46.29 -4.60 12.90
N SER A 5 -45.93 -5.69 13.57
CA SER A 5 -44.58 -5.93 14.10
C SER A 5 -43.58 -6.40 13.03
N ARG A 6 -44.06 -7.08 11.97
CA ARG A 6 -43.24 -7.55 10.84
C ARG A 6 -42.57 -6.43 10.02
N PRO A 7 -43.27 -5.35 9.61
CA PRO A 7 -42.63 -4.25 8.89
C PRO A 7 -41.66 -3.45 9.78
N LEU A 8 -41.95 -3.30 11.07
CA LEU A 8 -41.06 -2.64 12.04
C LEU A 8 -39.78 -3.45 12.28
N LEU A 9 -39.87 -4.78 12.39
CA LEU A 9 -38.71 -5.68 12.49
C LEU A 9 -37.86 -5.66 11.21
N ARG A 10 -38.49 -5.62 10.02
CA ARG A 10 -37.78 -5.49 8.75
C ARG A 10 -37.11 -4.12 8.59
N ALA A 11 -37.77 -3.04 9.01
CA ALA A 11 -37.21 -1.70 9.00
C ALA A 11 -36.05 -1.56 10.00
N ALA A 12 -36.17 -2.14 11.19
CA ALA A 12 -35.10 -2.19 12.19
C ALA A 12 -33.91 -3.04 11.70
N ALA A 13 -34.17 -4.18 11.05
CA ALA A 13 -33.13 -5.00 10.44
C ALA A 13 -32.44 -4.29 9.26
N ALA A 14 -33.21 -3.57 8.42
CA ALA A 14 -32.67 -2.78 7.33
C ALA A 14 -31.86 -1.57 7.84
N ALA A 15 -32.32 -0.90 8.90
CA ALA A 15 -31.60 0.20 9.54
C ALA A 15 -30.33 -0.29 10.24
N ALA A 16 -30.37 -1.44 10.91
CA ALA A 16 -29.19 -2.09 11.49
C ALA A 16 -28.21 -2.51 10.40
N LEU A 17 -28.68 -3.05 9.28
CA LEU A 17 -27.85 -3.39 8.13
C LEU A 17 -27.23 -2.14 7.49
N LEU A 18 -27.98 -1.04 7.37
CA LEU A 18 -27.47 0.25 6.89
C LEU A 18 -26.44 0.86 7.85
N LEU A 19 -26.62 0.73 9.17
CA LEU A 19 -25.64 1.15 10.18
C LEU A 19 -24.38 0.30 10.17
N VAL A 20 -24.49 -1.01 9.95
CA VAL A 20 -23.34 -1.90 9.75
C VAL A 20 -22.62 -1.57 8.45
N VAL A 21 -23.34 -1.35 7.35
CA VAL A 21 -22.75 -0.94 6.07
C VAL A 21 -22.10 0.45 6.16
N ALA A 22 -22.71 1.40 6.88
CA ALA A 22 -22.13 2.72 7.16
C ALA A 22 -20.87 2.63 8.04
N GLY A 23 -20.88 1.76 9.06
CA GLY A 23 -19.71 1.48 9.90
C GLY A 23 -18.57 0.78 9.15
N CYS A 24 -18.88 -0.06 8.16
CA CYS A 24 -17.90 -0.72 7.30
C CYS A 24 -17.38 0.17 6.15
N SER A 25 -18.10 1.25 5.80
CA SER A 25 -17.74 2.17 4.71
C SER A 25 -17.05 3.45 5.18
N ALA A 26 -17.06 3.75 6.48
CA ALA A 26 -16.20 4.78 7.03
C ALA A 26 -14.75 4.28 7.06
N SER A 27 -13.84 5.02 6.43
CA SER A 27 -12.40 4.79 6.54
C SER A 27 -12.01 4.58 8.01
N ARG A 28 -11.28 3.50 8.32
CA ARG A 28 -10.91 3.12 9.68
C ARG A 28 -10.37 4.33 10.44
N PRO A 29 -10.81 4.58 11.68
CA PRO A 29 -10.29 5.67 12.47
C PRO A 29 -8.77 5.54 12.61
N THR A 30 -8.03 6.60 12.26
CA THR A 30 -6.59 6.67 12.50
C THR A 30 -6.30 7.32 13.85
N GLY A 31 -5.29 6.84 14.56
CA GLY A 31 -4.71 7.54 15.71
C GLY A 31 -3.86 8.74 15.29
N ASP A 32 -3.30 9.45 16.26
CA ASP A 32 -2.60 10.74 16.06
C ASP A 32 -1.33 10.63 15.21
N PHE A 33 -0.81 9.41 15.02
CA PHE A 33 0.32 9.12 14.14
C PHE A 33 -0.08 8.59 12.75
N GLY A 34 -1.36 8.71 12.37
CA GLY A 34 -1.88 8.15 11.12
C GLY A 34 -1.93 6.61 11.10
N ARG A 35 -1.67 5.95 12.25
CA ARG A 35 -1.77 4.50 12.40
C ARG A 35 -3.23 4.08 12.50
N ALA A 36 -3.55 2.91 11.95
CA ALA A 36 -4.85 2.28 12.11
C ALA A 36 -5.16 2.07 13.61
N ARG A 37 -6.25 2.67 14.13
CA ARG A 37 -6.69 2.48 15.52
C ARG A 37 -7.32 1.11 15.70
N GLU A 38 -7.00 0.38 16.75
CA GLU A 38 -7.64 -0.90 17.11
C GLU A 38 -9.17 -0.78 17.09
N SER A 39 -9.85 -1.76 16.47
CA SER A 39 -11.30 -1.74 16.33
C SER A 39 -11.81 -3.16 16.12
N VAL A 40 -12.68 -3.64 17.01
CA VAL A 40 -13.34 -4.97 16.91
C VAL A 40 -14.03 -5.15 15.56
N LEU A 41 -14.71 -4.11 15.07
CA LEU A 41 -15.38 -4.12 13.76
C LEU A 41 -14.39 -4.43 12.62
N HIS A 42 -13.25 -3.75 12.60
CA HIS A 42 -12.28 -3.82 11.52
C HIS A 42 -11.30 -4.98 11.66
N ASP A 43 -11.01 -5.39 12.89
CA ASP A 43 -9.97 -6.36 13.21
C ASP A 43 -10.52 -7.78 13.36
N GLU A 44 -11.77 -7.94 13.83
CA GLU A 44 -12.39 -9.26 13.99
C GLU A 44 -13.48 -9.47 12.94
N MET A 45 -14.51 -8.62 12.96
CA MET A 45 -15.73 -8.85 12.18
C MET A 45 -15.48 -8.74 10.66
N MET A 46 -14.86 -7.66 10.21
CA MET A 46 -14.56 -7.47 8.79
C MET A 46 -13.53 -8.49 8.27
N ARG A 47 -12.52 -8.84 9.08
CA ARG A 47 -11.56 -9.90 8.71
C ARG A 47 -12.25 -11.26 8.59
N ALA A 48 -13.16 -11.60 9.51
CA ALA A 48 -13.93 -12.83 9.44
C ALA A 48 -14.80 -12.89 8.18
N VAL A 49 -15.53 -11.81 7.88
CA VAL A 49 -16.35 -11.69 6.65
C VAL A 49 -15.48 -11.84 5.39
N GLY A 50 -14.32 -11.20 5.34
CA GLY A 50 -13.42 -11.32 4.20
C GLY A 50 -12.79 -12.70 4.05
N ASN A 51 -12.49 -13.40 5.14
CA ASN A 51 -12.03 -14.79 5.09
C ASN A 51 -13.12 -15.73 4.58
N LEU A 52 -14.37 -15.54 5.01
CA LEU A 52 -15.52 -16.29 4.48
C LEU A 52 -15.71 -16.03 2.99
N LYS A 53 -15.62 -14.76 2.55
CA LYS A 53 -15.66 -14.40 1.13
C LYS A 53 -14.51 -15.07 0.37
N ARG A 54 -13.26 -15.00 0.86
CA ARG A 54 -12.12 -15.64 0.18
C ARG A 54 -12.31 -17.15 0.04
N ALA A 55 -12.74 -17.82 1.10
CA ALA A 55 -12.91 -19.27 1.11
C ALA A 55 -14.08 -19.73 0.23
N HIS A 56 -15.22 -19.05 0.29
CA HIS A 56 -16.47 -19.52 -0.34
C HIS A 56 -16.83 -18.83 -1.65
N VAL A 57 -16.42 -17.56 -1.84
CA VAL A 57 -16.75 -16.76 -3.03
C VAL A 57 -15.56 -16.71 -3.99
N ASP A 58 -14.41 -16.24 -3.52
CA ASP A 58 -13.24 -16.05 -4.39
C ASP A 58 -12.46 -17.34 -4.64
N LYS A 59 -12.76 -18.40 -3.87
CA LYS A 59 -12.06 -19.69 -3.88
C LYS A 59 -10.53 -19.56 -3.74
N LYS A 60 -10.11 -18.60 -2.91
CA LYS A 60 -8.69 -18.33 -2.62
C LYS A 60 -8.27 -19.00 -1.30
N PRO A 61 -7.00 -19.45 -1.19
CA PRO A 61 -6.53 -20.20 -0.03
C PRO A 61 -6.46 -19.35 1.24
N VAL A 62 -7.21 -19.72 2.29
CA VAL A 62 -7.15 -19.06 3.60
C VAL A 62 -6.40 -19.94 4.58
N SER A 63 -5.31 -19.42 5.13
CA SER A 63 -4.54 -20.17 6.13
C SER A 63 -5.02 -19.92 7.56
N ASN A 64 -5.05 -21.00 8.34
CA ASN A 64 -5.34 -21.03 9.77
C ASN A 64 -4.06 -21.05 10.65
N PHE A 65 -2.87 -20.98 10.05
CA PHE A 65 -1.62 -20.91 10.84
C PHE A 65 -1.55 -19.64 11.69
N ASN A 66 -0.80 -19.68 12.79
CA ASN A 66 -0.50 -18.47 13.55
C ASN A 66 0.36 -17.51 12.73
N GLN A 67 0.15 -16.20 12.91
CA GLN A 67 1.00 -15.18 12.32
C GLN A 67 2.25 -14.94 13.18
N THR A 68 3.41 -14.99 12.52
CA THR A 68 4.71 -14.61 13.08
C THR A 68 4.79 -13.11 13.36
N ASP A 69 5.77 -12.69 14.16
CA ASP A 69 6.02 -11.27 14.41
C ASP A 69 6.51 -10.56 13.14
N GLN A 70 7.27 -11.27 12.28
CA GLN A 70 7.74 -10.78 10.98
C GLN A 70 6.58 -10.51 10.03
N GLU A 71 5.59 -11.43 9.96
CA GLU A 71 4.38 -11.23 9.15
C GLU A 71 3.57 -10.03 9.65
N ARG A 72 3.49 -9.82 10.97
CA ARG A 72 2.83 -8.63 11.56
C ARG A 72 3.58 -7.35 11.23
N GLU A 73 4.90 -7.32 11.41
CA GLU A 73 5.72 -6.14 11.09
C GLU A 73 5.63 -5.77 9.61
N MET A 74 5.76 -6.75 8.70
CA MET A 74 5.60 -6.53 7.26
C MET A 74 4.22 -5.95 6.95
N HIS A 75 3.15 -6.50 7.54
CA HIS A 75 1.80 -5.97 7.33
C HIS A 75 1.68 -4.50 7.76
N ASP A 76 2.22 -4.12 8.91
CA ASP A 76 2.15 -2.76 9.43
C ASP A 76 2.94 -1.76 8.55
N ARG A 77 4.11 -2.18 8.04
CA ARG A 77 4.94 -1.35 7.15
C ARG A 77 4.32 -1.19 5.78
N VAL A 78 3.85 -2.28 5.17
CA VAL A 78 3.13 -2.24 3.89
C VAL A 78 1.87 -1.39 4.02
N TRP A 79 1.15 -1.52 5.14
CA TRP A 79 -0.03 -0.72 5.43
C TRP A 79 0.25 0.78 5.39
N ARG A 80 1.42 1.22 5.88
CA ARG A 80 1.79 2.63 5.84
C ARG A 80 1.90 3.22 4.42
N TYR A 81 2.27 2.44 3.41
CA TYR A 81 2.28 2.94 2.02
C TYR A 81 0.89 3.09 1.44
N LEU A 82 -0.02 2.23 1.90
CA LEU A 82 -1.44 2.33 1.58
C LEU A 82 -2.08 3.48 2.35
N THR A 83 -1.56 3.81 3.54
CA THR A 83 -2.18 4.75 4.46
C THR A 83 -1.38 5.95 4.93
N ALA A 84 -0.36 6.39 4.19
CA ALA A 84 0.45 7.50 4.66
C ALA A 84 -0.37 8.79 4.77
N ALA A 85 -0.18 9.57 5.84
CA ALA A 85 -0.97 10.77 6.10
C ALA A 85 -0.95 11.79 4.96
N HIS A 86 0.20 11.94 4.28
CA HIS A 86 0.35 12.79 3.10
C HIS A 86 -0.40 12.28 1.85
N ALA A 87 -0.88 11.04 1.92
CA ALA A 87 -1.62 10.39 0.87
C ALA A 87 -3.14 10.36 1.14
N LYS A 88 -3.59 10.81 2.32
CA LYS A 88 -4.98 10.72 2.78
C LYS A 88 -5.99 11.31 1.79
N ASP A 89 -5.65 12.45 1.21
CA ASP A 89 -6.60 13.20 0.37
C ASP A 89 -6.71 12.66 -1.07
N TRP A 90 -5.83 11.74 -1.51
CA TRP A 90 -5.79 11.29 -2.91
C TRP A 90 -5.58 9.79 -3.12
N SER A 91 -4.90 9.09 -2.20
CA SER A 91 -4.65 7.65 -2.28
C SER A 91 -5.71 6.81 -1.57
N PHE A 92 -6.39 7.37 -0.56
CA PHE A 92 -7.36 6.61 0.21
C PHE A 92 -8.77 6.81 -0.32
N ASP A 93 -9.25 5.79 -0.99
CA ASP A 93 -10.67 5.56 -1.14
C ASP A 93 -11.11 4.53 -0.09
N VAL A 94 -12.41 4.48 0.21
CA VAL A 94 -13.05 3.49 1.09
C VAL A 94 -12.65 2.05 0.69
N SER A 95 -12.32 1.84 -0.59
CA SER A 95 -11.82 0.57 -1.12
C SER A 95 -10.58 0.00 -0.41
N VAL A 96 -9.70 0.83 0.14
CA VAL A 96 -8.43 0.37 0.75
C VAL A 96 -8.69 -0.45 2.03
N GLU A 97 -9.65 -0.04 2.87
CA GLU A 97 -10.03 -0.83 4.05
C GLU A 97 -10.74 -2.12 3.67
N PHE A 98 -11.66 -2.06 2.70
CA PHE A 98 -12.32 -3.27 2.18
C PHE A 98 -11.32 -4.25 1.57
N GLN A 99 -10.29 -3.78 0.88
CA GLN A 99 -9.20 -4.61 0.36
C GLN A 99 -8.35 -5.19 1.50
N ARG A 100 -8.05 -4.39 2.55
CA ARG A 100 -7.29 -4.86 3.72
C ARG A 100 -7.99 -6.02 4.40
N THR A 101 -9.29 -5.87 4.61
CA THR A 101 -10.14 -6.87 5.27
C THR A 101 -10.58 -7.98 4.33
N ARG A 102 -10.12 -8.01 3.07
CA ARG A 102 -10.42 -9.04 2.05
C ARG A 102 -11.89 -9.08 1.59
N ILE A 103 -12.67 -8.04 1.88
CA ILE A 103 -14.08 -7.91 1.47
C ILE A 103 -14.20 -7.26 0.10
N GLY A 104 -13.36 -6.25 -0.18
CA GLY A 104 -13.39 -5.45 -1.40
C GLY A 104 -12.76 -6.13 -2.60
N VAL A 105 -13.11 -5.65 -3.79
CA VAL A 105 -12.38 -5.98 -5.03
C VAL A 105 -11.03 -5.29 -4.96
N THR A 106 -9.96 -6.01 -5.31
CA THR A 106 -8.65 -5.38 -5.55
C THR A 106 -8.81 -4.46 -6.75
N ASP A 107 -8.80 -3.15 -6.49
CA ASP A 107 -8.82 -2.15 -7.54
C ASP A 107 -7.43 -2.15 -8.18
N HIS A 108 -7.39 -2.50 -9.45
CA HIS A 108 -6.17 -2.53 -10.25
C HIS A 108 -6.02 -1.27 -11.10
N LYS A 109 -7.02 -0.38 -11.10
CA LYS A 109 -7.07 0.82 -11.95
C LYS A 109 -6.88 2.06 -11.08
N PHE A 110 -5.63 2.33 -10.76
CA PHE A 110 -5.33 3.53 -10.02
C PHE A 110 -5.51 4.79 -10.89
N LYS A 111 -6.00 5.87 -10.28
CA LYS A 111 -6.26 7.15 -10.95
C LYS A 111 -5.14 8.14 -10.64
N THR A 112 -4.14 8.18 -11.51
CA THR A 112 -2.90 8.95 -11.30
C THR A 112 -3.15 10.46 -11.14
N ASP A 113 -4.23 10.99 -11.72
CA ASP A 113 -4.64 12.39 -11.68
C ASP A 113 -5.05 12.90 -10.29
N ARG A 114 -5.40 12.01 -9.36
CA ARG A 114 -5.88 12.40 -8.02
C ARG A 114 -4.82 13.19 -7.24
N TYR A 115 -3.55 12.79 -7.33
CA TYR A 115 -2.49 13.49 -6.61
C TYR A 115 -2.30 14.92 -7.12
N TYR A 116 -2.29 15.09 -8.45
CA TYR A 116 -2.19 16.40 -9.07
C TYR A 116 -3.32 17.33 -8.62
N LYS A 117 -4.57 16.87 -8.62
CA LYS A 117 -5.72 17.65 -8.14
C LYS A 117 -5.57 18.14 -6.70
N VAL A 118 -4.93 17.35 -5.83
CA VAL A 118 -4.67 17.75 -4.45
C VAL A 118 -3.56 18.79 -4.40
N ILE A 119 -2.42 18.55 -5.06
CA ILE A 119 -1.26 19.44 -4.99
C ILE A 119 -1.49 20.77 -5.74
N SER A 120 -2.36 20.78 -6.76
CA SER A 120 -2.73 21.98 -7.51
C SER A 120 -3.84 22.80 -6.83
N SER A 121 -4.43 22.31 -5.73
CA SER A 121 -5.51 23.01 -5.03
C SER A 121 -5.02 24.28 -4.32
N ASP A 122 -5.96 25.18 -4.00
CA ASP A 122 -5.70 26.45 -3.31
C ASP A 122 -5.06 26.29 -1.91
N ARG A 123 -5.03 25.06 -1.36
CA ARG A 123 -4.27 24.75 -0.14
C ARG A 123 -2.78 25.05 -0.29
N TYR A 124 -2.24 24.96 -1.51
CA TYR A 124 -0.83 25.18 -1.81
C TYR A 124 -0.66 26.47 -2.61
N ALA A 125 -0.55 27.58 -1.86
CA ALA A 125 -0.68 28.95 -2.36
C ALA A 125 0.41 29.44 -3.33
N SER A 126 1.53 28.71 -3.46
CA SER A 126 2.60 29.08 -4.40
C SER A 126 3.21 27.86 -5.07
N SER A 127 3.73 28.02 -6.29
CA SER A 127 4.43 26.96 -7.01
C SER A 127 5.55 26.36 -6.18
N ARG A 128 6.38 27.19 -5.52
CA ARG A 128 7.44 26.72 -4.61
C ARG A 128 6.89 25.77 -3.55
N VAL A 129 5.78 26.11 -2.92
CA VAL A 129 5.15 25.24 -1.90
C VAL A 129 4.67 23.92 -2.52
N ARG A 130 4.07 23.94 -3.72
CA ARG A 130 3.62 22.72 -4.42
C ARG A 130 4.78 21.76 -4.68
N TYR A 131 5.89 22.25 -5.25
CA TYR A 131 7.08 21.43 -5.51
C TYR A 131 7.76 20.96 -4.22
N ALA A 132 7.87 21.82 -3.20
CA ALA A 132 8.46 21.45 -1.91
C ALA A 132 7.65 20.35 -1.22
N THR A 133 6.32 20.50 -1.14
CA THR A 133 5.42 19.47 -0.60
C THR A 133 5.54 18.16 -1.37
N MET A 134 5.63 18.22 -2.69
CA MET A 134 5.85 17.02 -3.50
C MET A 134 7.19 16.35 -3.20
N ALA A 135 8.27 17.12 -3.08
CA ALA A 135 9.57 16.60 -2.68
C ALA A 135 9.53 15.92 -1.30
N ASP A 136 8.83 16.51 -0.33
CA ASP A 136 8.69 15.94 1.01
C ASP A 136 7.91 14.62 0.98
N HIS A 137 6.82 14.57 0.21
CA HIS A 137 6.01 13.35 0.05
C HIS A 137 6.81 12.19 -0.56
N ILE A 138 7.63 12.47 -1.59
CA ILE A 138 8.48 11.46 -2.22
C ILE A 138 9.61 11.03 -1.27
N SER A 139 10.22 11.98 -0.55
CA SER A 139 11.31 11.69 0.38
C SER A 139 10.84 10.76 1.51
N ILE A 140 9.66 11.01 2.08
CA ILE A 140 9.05 10.12 3.09
C ILE A 140 8.88 8.70 2.56
N ASP A 141 8.43 8.55 1.31
CA ASP A 141 8.27 7.23 0.70
C ASP A 141 9.61 6.53 0.53
N ILE A 142 10.66 7.24 0.11
CA ILE A 142 12.02 6.72 -0.04
C ILE A 142 12.59 6.30 1.31
N ASP A 143 12.49 7.15 2.34
CA ASP A 143 13.05 6.89 3.67
C ASP A 143 12.47 5.64 4.34
N LEU A 144 11.22 5.30 4.01
CA LEU A 144 10.54 4.12 4.52
C LEU A 144 10.89 2.84 3.74
N MET A 145 11.45 2.93 2.52
CA MET A 145 11.70 1.76 1.65
C MET A 145 12.65 0.75 2.29
N PRO A 146 13.82 1.13 2.85
CA PRO A 146 14.81 0.16 3.32
C PRO A 146 14.24 -0.75 4.41
N THR A 147 13.56 -0.15 5.39
CA THR A 147 12.95 -0.91 6.50
C THR A 147 11.77 -1.77 6.05
N THR A 148 11.01 -1.32 5.04
CA THR A 148 9.91 -2.08 4.46
C THR A 148 10.42 -3.28 3.67
N PHE A 149 11.43 -3.09 2.82
CA PHE A 149 12.09 -4.16 2.07
C PHE A 149 12.68 -5.21 3.01
N ARG A 150 13.35 -4.78 4.09
CA ARG A 150 13.88 -5.67 5.13
C ARG A 150 12.79 -6.52 5.78
N SER A 151 11.64 -5.94 6.10
CA SER A 151 10.51 -6.69 6.68
C SER A 151 9.90 -7.71 5.71
N ILE A 152 9.80 -7.36 4.42
CA ILE A 152 9.34 -8.28 3.38
C ILE A 152 10.33 -9.43 3.22
N CYS A 153 11.64 -9.14 3.18
CA CYS A 153 12.67 -10.18 3.12
C CYS A 153 12.60 -11.13 4.31
N ALA A 154 12.36 -10.63 5.53
CA ALA A 154 12.20 -11.47 6.71
C ALA A 154 11.04 -12.46 6.57
N VAL A 155 9.91 -12.03 5.99
CA VAL A 155 8.76 -12.93 5.72
C VAL A 155 9.06 -13.95 4.64
N ILE A 156 9.76 -13.55 3.56
CA ILE A 156 10.22 -14.48 2.51
C ILE A 156 11.10 -15.57 3.13
N GLU A 157 12.00 -15.20 4.05
CA GLU A 157 12.87 -16.15 4.73
C GLU A 157 12.10 -17.07 5.69
N VAL A 158 11.10 -16.54 6.42
CA VAL A 158 10.19 -17.37 7.24
C VAL A 158 9.44 -18.38 6.36
N ASP A 159 8.91 -17.97 5.22
CA ASP A 159 8.23 -18.87 4.29
C ASP A 159 9.16 -19.92 3.68
N ARG A 160 10.42 -19.55 3.41
CA ARG A 160 11.46 -20.49 2.96
C ARG A 160 11.74 -21.55 4.03
N GLN A 161 11.96 -21.13 5.28
CA GLN A 161 12.20 -22.03 6.41
C GLN A 161 11.02 -22.98 6.64
N ARG A 162 9.79 -22.44 6.57
CA ARG A 162 8.55 -23.22 6.69
C ARG A 162 8.43 -24.27 5.58
N ALA A 163 8.81 -23.94 4.35
CA ALA A 163 8.81 -24.87 3.22
C ALA A 163 9.85 -25.98 3.38
N VAL A 164 11.07 -25.65 3.84
CA VAL A 164 12.12 -26.63 4.14
C VAL A 164 11.65 -27.59 5.24
N ALA A 165 11.16 -27.06 6.37
CA ALA A 165 10.64 -27.88 7.45
C ALA A 165 9.51 -28.83 6.98
N ALA A 166 8.59 -28.34 6.14
CA ALA A 166 7.51 -29.14 5.61
C ALA A 166 7.97 -30.27 4.67
N ALA A 167 9.13 -30.12 4.02
CA ALA A 167 9.71 -31.13 3.13
C ALA A 167 10.46 -32.22 3.91
N GLU A 168 11.13 -31.85 5.01
CA GLU A 168 11.97 -32.78 5.80
C GLU A 168 11.17 -33.64 6.79
N ILE A 169 9.98 -33.18 7.23
CA ILE A 169 9.15 -33.95 8.18
C ILE A 169 8.48 -35.13 7.47
N ILE A 170 8.99 -36.34 7.76
CA ILE A 170 8.40 -37.60 7.32
C ILE A 170 7.00 -37.76 7.94
N GLY A 171 6.01 -38.10 7.12
CA GLY A 171 4.64 -38.34 7.60
C GLY A 171 3.84 -37.08 7.92
N LEU A 172 4.33 -35.88 7.54
CA LEU A 172 3.58 -34.64 7.72
C LEU A 172 2.18 -34.75 7.10
N GLU A 173 1.16 -34.31 7.83
CA GLU A 173 -0.22 -34.39 7.36
C GLU A 173 -0.43 -33.55 6.08
N PRO A 174 -1.19 -34.05 5.09
CA PRO A 174 -1.49 -33.29 3.87
C PRO A 174 -2.14 -31.93 4.14
N ALA A 175 -2.99 -31.86 5.17
CA ALA A 175 -3.65 -30.63 5.59
C ALA A 175 -2.63 -29.59 6.09
N MET A 176 -1.62 -30.00 6.86
CA MET A 176 -0.56 -29.11 7.33
C MET A 176 0.30 -28.59 6.18
N ARG A 177 0.60 -29.43 5.17
CA ARG A 177 1.26 -28.98 3.93
C ARG A 177 0.40 -27.98 3.15
N GLN A 178 -0.92 -28.16 3.10
CA GLN A 178 -1.80 -27.21 2.44
C GLN A 178 -1.81 -25.86 3.16
N GLN A 179 -1.93 -25.87 4.49
CA GLN A 179 -1.90 -24.66 5.31
C GLN A 179 -0.59 -23.84 5.15
N GLN A 180 0.54 -24.54 4.99
CA GLN A 180 1.83 -23.91 4.67
C GLN A 180 1.80 -23.18 3.32
N ARG A 181 1.30 -23.84 2.27
CA ARG A 181 1.14 -23.23 0.94
C ARG A 181 0.19 -22.05 0.97
N ASP A 182 -0.92 -22.19 1.69
CA ASP A 182 -1.95 -21.16 1.82
C ASP A 182 -1.39 -19.91 2.50
N ARG A 183 -0.61 -20.05 3.59
CA ARG A 183 -0.01 -18.90 4.29
C ARG A 183 0.98 -18.16 3.39
N ARG A 184 1.84 -18.89 2.67
CA ARG A 184 2.76 -18.29 1.69
C ARG A 184 1.99 -17.51 0.61
N ALA A 185 0.93 -18.10 0.05
CA ALA A 185 0.12 -17.41 -0.95
C ALA A 185 -0.54 -16.13 -0.41
N GLU A 186 -0.94 -16.12 0.86
CA GLU A 186 -1.43 -14.88 1.50
C GLU A 186 -0.33 -13.83 1.68
N ASN A 187 0.89 -14.23 2.06
CA ASN A 187 2.04 -13.34 2.17
C ASN A 187 2.42 -12.75 0.79
N ASP A 188 2.48 -13.59 -0.25
CA ASP A 188 2.75 -13.19 -1.63
C ASP A 188 1.72 -12.15 -2.13
N GLU A 189 0.44 -12.29 -1.79
CA GLU A 189 -0.57 -11.30 -2.14
C GLU A 189 -0.35 -9.94 -1.45
N LYS A 190 0.11 -9.95 -0.19
CA LYS A 190 0.41 -8.72 0.55
C LYS A 190 1.64 -8.01 -0.01
N ILE A 191 2.68 -8.77 -0.36
CA ILE A 191 3.87 -8.26 -1.05
C ILE A 191 3.48 -7.68 -2.40
N GLY A 192 2.67 -8.40 -3.19
CA GLY A 192 2.17 -7.91 -4.48
C GLY A 192 1.34 -6.62 -4.35
N TRP A 193 0.62 -6.44 -3.23
CA TRP A 193 -0.11 -5.20 -2.98
C TRP A 193 0.81 -4.02 -2.72
N PHE A 194 1.88 -4.22 -1.94
CA PHE A 194 2.92 -3.22 -1.74
C PHE A 194 3.56 -2.79 -3.07
N VAL A 195 3.97 -3.75 -3.91
CA VAL A 195 4.57 -3.49 -5.22
C VAL A 195 3.65 -2.62 -6.10
N ARG A 196 2.35 -2.95 -6.15
CA ARG A 196 1.38 -2.14 -6.89
C ARG A 196 1.21 -0.73 -6.29
N ALA A 197 1.21 -0.61 -4.97
CA ALA A 197 1.04 0.68 -4.29
C ALA A 197 2.22 1.63 -4.55
N ILE A 198 3.46 1.14 -4.53
CA ILE A 198 4.64 1.97 -4.80
C ILE A 198 4.72 2.39 -6.27
N ARG A 199 4.34 1.51 -7.21
CA ARG A 199 4.22 1.85 -8.64
C ARG A 199 3.19 2.96 -8.84
N TYR A 200 2.01 2.81 -8.23
CA TYR A 200 0.97 3.84 -8.32
C TYR A 200 1.44 5.20 -7.80
N ARG A 201 2.12 5.24 -6.65
CA ARG A 201 2.68 6.46 -6.09
C ARG A 201 3.66 7.13 -7.05
N TYR A 202 4.60 6.36 -7.59
CA TYR A 202 5.54 6.86 -8.59
C TYR A 202 4.84 7.46 -9.82
N GLU A 203 3.83 6.78 -10.36
CA GLU A 203 3.06 7.27 -11.52
C GLU A 203 2.26 8.53 -11.19
N SER A 204 1.61 8.59 -10.02
CA SER A 204 0.89 9.78 -9.54
C SER A 204 1.80 10.98 -9.35
N PHE A 205 2.98 10.77 -8.79
CA PHE A 205 3.98 11.82 -8.63
C PHE A 205 4.49 12.29 -10.00
N THR A 206 4.88 11.36 -10.89
CA THR A 206 5.34 11.69 -12.24
C THR A 206 4.30 12.53 -12.99
N TYR A 207 3.03 12.09 -12.98
CA TYR A 207 1.92 12.83 -13.59
C TYR A 207 1.80 14.25 -13.03
N ALA A 208 1.88 14.43 -11.71
CA ALA A 208 1.80 15.75 -11.10
C ALA A 208 2.99 16.65 -11.45
N LEU A 209 4.22 16.13 -11.52
CA LEU A 209 5.39 16.90 -11.95
C LEU A 209 5.21 17.41 -13.38
N GLU A 210 4.81 16.53 -14.31
CA GLU A 210 4.59 16.89 -15.71
C GLU A 210 3.55 18.00 -15.87
N HIS A 211 2.45 17.95 -15.11
CA HIS A 211 1.41 18.97 -15.18
C HIS A 211 1.82 20.28 -14.50
N LEU A 212 2.51 20.22 -13.36
CA LEU A 212 3.04 21.41 -12.69
C LEU A 212 4.11 22.12 -13.55
N LEU A 213 4.89 21.39 -14.33
CA LEU A 213 5.85 21.97 -15.28
C LEU A 213 5.15 22.76 -16.39
N VAL A 214 3.94 22.37 -16.79
CA VAL A 214 3.13 23.11 -17.77
C VAL A 214 2.40 24.28 -17.10
N GLU A 215 1.80 24.06 -15.93
CA GLU A 215 0.98 25.07 -15.23
C GLU A 215 1.84 26.18 -14.64
N THR A 216 2.89 25.82 -13.89
CA THR A 216 3.78 26.76 -13.21
C THR A 216 5.22 26.21 -13.15
N PRO A 217 6.05 26.48 -14.18
CA PRO A 217 7.45 26.08 -14.18
C PRO A 217 8.21 26.66 -12.97
N HIS A 218 9.06 25.86 -12.32
CA HIS A 218 9.84 26.30 -11.16
C HIS A 218 11.16 25.50 -11.01
N GLU A 219 12.21 26.12 -10.46
CA GLU A 219 13.55 25.51 -10.30
C GLU A 219 13.55 24.24 -9.44
N GLU A 220 12.68 24.18 -8.42
CA GLU A 220 12.49 23.03 -7.53
C GLU A 220 12.08 21.74 -8.25
N ALA A 221 11.60 21.83 -9.50
CA ALA A 221 11.31 20.66 -10.32
C ALA A 221 12.52 19.72 -10.47
N VAL A 222 13.74 20.26 -10.51
CA VAL A 222 14.97 19.47 -10.60
C VAL A 222 15.16 18.57 -9.38
N ARG A 223 14.85 19.08 -8.18
CA ARG A 223 14.91 18.30 -6.94
C ARG A 223 13.87 17.18 -6.95
N VAL A 224 12.65 17.49 -7.38
CA VAL A 224 11.56 16.50 -7.49
C VAL A 224 11.90 15.40 -8.49
N ASP A 225 12.45 15.74 -9.68
CA ASP A 225 12.88 14.76 -10.69
C ASP A 225 13.99 13.82 -10.16
N GLY A 226 14.95 14.37 -9.41
CA GLY A 226 16.01 13.58 -8.77
C GLY A 226 15.47 12.59 -7.71
N LEU A 227 14.43 12.98 -6.96
CA LEU A 227 13.75 12.10 -6.01
C LEU A 227 12.90 11.04 -6.73
N LEU A 228 12.20 11.39 -7.80
CA LEU A 228 11.47 10.43 -8.63
C LEU A 228 12.40 9.36 -9.22
N SER A 229 13.58 9.76 -9.67
CA SER A 229 14.60 8.84 -10.19
C SER A 229 15.08 7.85 -9.11
N GLN A 230 15.24 8.29 -7.87
CA GLN A 230 15.56 7.41 -6.74
C GLN A 230 14.40 6.48 -6.38
N LEU A 231 13.17 7.01 -6.34
CA LEU A 231 11.97 6.22 -6.06
C LEU A 231 11.78 5.12 -7.12
N LEU A 232 12.02 5.44 -8.41
CA LEU A 232 11.92 4.46 -9.50
C LEU A 232 12.84 3.25 -9.26
N GLY A 233 14.06 3.46 -8.78
CA GLY A 233 14.98 2.37 -8.44
C GLY A 233 14.38 1.39 -7.43
N TRP A 234 13.72 1.90 -6.39
CA TRP A 234 12.99 1.07 -5.42
C TRP A 234 11.79 0.36 -6.04
N VAL A 235 11.02 1.03 -6.89
CA VAL A 235 9.86 0.44 -7.57
C VAL A 235 10.30 -0.73 -8.46
N GLU A 236 11.33 -0.53 -9.29
CA GLU A 236 11.86 -1.57 -10.18
C GLU A 236 12.48 -2.73 -9.40
N GLN A 237 13.10 -2.46 -8.25
CA GLN A 237 13.60 -3.51 -7.37
C GLN A 237 12.45 -4.35 -6.78
N GLY A 238 11.39 -3.69 -6.30
CA GLY A 238 10.20 -4.36 -5.79
C GLY A 238 9.46 -5.19 -6.84
N GLU A 239 9.34 -4.68 -8.08
CA GLU A 239 8.72 -5.38 -9.20
C GLU A 239 9.49 -6.63 -9.64
N ARG A 240 10.83 -6.61 -9.51
CA ARG A 240 11.67 -7.79 -9.71
C ARG A 240 11.60 -8.79 -8.56
N GLY A 241 10.92 -8.45 -7.45
CA GLY A 241 10.87 -9.27 -6.25
C GLY A 241 12.17 -9.28 -5.44
N ASP A 242 13.07 -8.33 -5.70
CA ASP A 242 14.41 -8.30 -5.10
C ASP A 242 14.41 -7.58 -3.74
N PHE A 243 13.65 -8.11 -2.79
CA PHE A 243 13.53 -7.53 -1.44
C PHE A 243 14.72 -7.86 -0.53
N CYS A 244 15.49 -8.87 -0.88
CA CYS A 244 16.58 -9.42 -0.06
C CYS A 244 17.98 -9.01 -0.53
N SER A 245 18.13 -8.28 -1.64
CA SER A 245 19.45 -7.77 -2.03
C SER A 245 19.96 -6.69 -1.07
N GLN A 246 21.28 -6.63 -0.95
CA GLN A 246 22.01 -5.75 -0.03
C GLN A 246 21.66 -4.25 -0.20
N ALA A 247 21.16 -3.82 -1.37
CA ALA A 247 20.73 -2.44 -1.62
C ALA A 247 19.59 -1.99 -0.68
N GLY A 248 18.69 -2.90 -0.30
CA GLY A 248 17.60 -2.63 0.65
C GLY A 248 18.05 -2.56 2.12
N ILE A 249 19.21 -3.15 2.43
CA ILE A 249 19.68 -3.36 3.80
C ILE A 249 20.63 -2.22 4.23
N TYR A 250 21.39 -1.64 3.30
CA TYR A 250 22.45 -0.64 3.55
C TYR A 250 22.13 0.79 3.08
N ALA A 251 20.91 1.12 2.64
CA ALA A 251 20.57 2.49 2.22
C ALA A 251 20.66 3.56 3.33
N GLU A 252 20.88 3.19 4.59
CA GLU A 252 21.31 4.13 5.65
C GLU A 252 22.78 4.61 5.48
N ALA A 253 23.55 4.03 4.56
CA ALA A 253 24.98 4.27 4.38
C ALA A 253 25.36 4.51 2.91
N GLY A 254 24.86 5.57 2.28
CA GLY A 254 25.44 5.99 1.00
C GLY A 254 24.58 6.89 0.13
N ASN A 255 24.86 8.18 0.21
CA ASN A 255 24.38 9.22 -0.71
C ASN A 255 24.86 8.91 -2.15
N GLY A 256 24.04 8.19 -2.94
CA GLY A 256 24.39 7.74 -4.29
C GLY A 256 23.44 8.32 -5.34
N LYS A 257 23.88 9.39 -6.00
CA LYS A 257 23.14 10.12 -7.04
C LYS A 257 22.77 9.20 -8.22
N VAL A 258 21.47 9.10 -8.51
CA VAL A 258 20.93 8.54 -9.77
C VAL A 258 20.81 9.69 -10.79
N PRO A 259 21.14 9.49 -12.10
CA PRO A 259 21.06 10.57 -13.09
C PRO A 259 19.61 11.03 -13.31
N SER A 260 19.34 12.31 -13.09
CA SER A 260 18.04 12.96 -13.36
C SER A 260 17.71 12.93 -14.86
N ARG A 261 16.48 12.55 -15.20
CA ARG A 261 15.98 12.42 -16.58
C ARG A 261 15.95 13.75 -17.33
N VAL A 262 15.94 14.86 -16.60
CA VAL A 262 15.97 16.24 -17.11
C VAL A 262 17.26 16.59 -17.87
N LEU A 263 18.34 15.83 -17.70
CA LEU A 263 19.62 16.09 -18.41
C LEU A 263 19.73 15.41 -19.78
N MET A 264 18.67 14.75 -20.26
CA MET A 264 18.65 14.07 -21.57
C MET A 264 17.96 14.90 -22.69
N GLY A 265 17.73 16.19 -22.47
CA GLY A 265 17.27 17.13 -23.49
C GLY A 265 18.45 17.83 -24.19
N ASP A 266 18.78 17.35 -25.40
CA ASP A 266 19.61 17.96 -26.44
C ASP A 266 20.66 19.00 -26.01
N GLY A 267 21.91 18.54 -25.92
CA GLY A 267 23.10 19.38 -25.79
C GLY A 267 23.34 20.30 -26.99
N LYS A 268 22.67 21.46 -27.00
CA LYS A 268 23.12 22.63 -27.75
C LYS A 268 23.47 23.75 -26.78
N VAL A 269 24.77 23.76 -26.46
CA VAL A 269 25.49 24.90 -25.88
C VAL A 269 25.32 26.10 -26.81
N TYR A 270 24.49 27.07 -26.44
CA TYR A 270 24.62 28.42 -26.99
C TYR A 270 25.57 29.21 -26.11
N ARG A 271 26.82 29.34 -26.59
CA ARG A 271 27.72 30.43 -26.19
C ARG A 271 27.44 31.63 -27.08
N LYS A 272 27.02 32.75 -26.47
CA LYS A 272 27.67 34.05 -26.61
C LYS A 272 27.29 34.91 -25.42
#